data_AF-A0A965A7Z7-F1
#
_entry.id   AF-A0A965A7Z7-F1
#
_cell.length_a   1.000
_cell.length_b   1.000
_cell.length_c   1.000
_cell.angle_alpha   90.00
_cell.angle_beta   90.00
_cell.angle_gamma   90.00
#
_symmetry.space_group_name_H-M   'P 1'
#
loop_
_entity.id
_entity.type
_entity.pdbx_description
1 polymer ?
#
loop_
_entity_poly.entity_id
_entity_poly.type
_entity_poly.pdbx_seq_one_letter_code
_entity_poly.pdbx_strand_id
1 'polypeptide(L)'
;MAYFPHAFQKMLVGTAGFNSTAGATTTLTAGQIGVINAATNQIQNLAGTPTYAETPLVYLAQGSFHSTDKIGPFHGGYKETVKSKGINPKYVSAFYVTEPAAPVQEVVGVSVLNCTTIACDSTYRLRLDVKGSPALRFLTHNLYQTLDAKTPCCDDSNNNVDPVGVLLQWKDQINESPIMKQFVQAKVFNLSVTGFAGAATTNNTTLTIDSTSGAGGTTPAGLAVGQLITGEGIPQNTFITAVSSGTLTLSKAATVASNTVQLKLYGEVFTSTYVAETGASDPDTNDAILVLTGAYVDTTFGNCSFSPMDHYELEPIQIYASVTDTEGNPCETSCFSVAELQTAYQGKGFGETLIRELILSKRYAQEPFQTDPRMRDVLDDTTLSDLTRTTRYFAYHILHSIPRSGNPSGMMDADQYLVKVVVSARSTPFETWMNTLLTSAGNHVRLAVQL
;
A
#
# COMPACT_ATOMS: atom_id res chain seq x y z
N MET A 1 4.53 31.49 23.61
CA MET A 1 3.74 31.31 22.38
C MET A 1 4.56 30.41 21.48
N ALA A 2 4.16 29.14 21.35
CA ALA A 2 4.93 28.18 20.55
C ALA A 2 4.84 28.61 19.08
N TYR A 3 5.99 28.95 18.51
CA TYR A 3 6.17 29.23 17.09
C TYR A 3 5.81 27.94 16.33
N PHE A 4 4.69 27.96 15.60
CA PHE A 4 4.32 26.90 14.68
C PHE A 4 5.40 26.75 13.59
N PRO A 5 5.66 25.55 13.05
CA PRO A 5 6.50 25.44 11.86
C PRO A 5 5.85 26.27 10.74
N HIS A 6 6.65 27.12 10.10
CA HIS A 6 6.26 28.29 9.29
C HIS A 6 5.43 28.03 8.02
N ALA A 7 4.86 26.84 7.84
CA ALA A 7 4.03 26.48 6.68
C ALA A 7 2.57 26.21 7.10
N PHE A 8 1.66 27.13 6.79
CA PHE A 8 0.22 26.89 6.98
C PHE A 8 -0.29 25.94 5.89
N GLN A 9 -0.84 24.79 6.28
CA GLN A 9 -1.46 23.83 5.35
C GLN A 9 -2.96 24.13 5.18
N LYS A 10 -3.37 24.47 3.95
CA LYS A 10 -4.78 24.55 3.56
C LYS A 10 -5.16 23.32 2.75
N MET A 11 -6.12 22.55 3.22
CA MET A 11 -6.67 21.42 2.48
C MET A 11 -7.91 21.85 1.70
N LEU A 12 -7.99 21.44 0.42
CA LEU A 12 -9.16 21.51 -0.44
C LEU A 12 -9.55 20.09 -0.88
N VAL A 13 -10.85 19.84 -1.00
CA VAL A 13 -11.42 18.55 -1.35
C VAL A 13 -12.07 18.66 -2.73
N GLY A 14 -11.41 18.07 -3.72
CA GLY A 14 -11.77 18.07 -5.14
C GLY A 14 -12.29 16.73 -5.62
N THR A 15 -13.21 16.10 -4.90
CA THR A 15 -13.73 14.75 -5.25
C THR A 15 -14.50 14.71 -6.56
N ALA A 16 -15.03 15.85 -7.03
CA ALA A 16 -15.62 16.03 -8.36
C ALA A 16 -14.61 16.55 -9.42
N GLY A 17 -13.32 16.61 -9.09
CA GLY A 17 -12.24 16.99 -9.99
C GLY A 17 -12.10 18.50 -10.20
N PHE A 18 -11.29 18.86 -11.21
CA PHE A 18 -11.04 20.26 -11.57
C PHE A 18 -12.02 20.74 -12.64
N ASN A 19 -12.53 21.96 -12.48
CA ASN A 19 -13.33 22.65 -13.48
C ASN A 19 -12.44 23.09 -14.64
N SER A 20 -12.82 22.73 -15.88
CA SER A 20 -12.11 23.09 -17.11
C SER A 20 -12.74 24.26 -17.88
N THR A 21 -13.88 24.78 -17.42
CA THR A 21 -14.66 25.83 -18.08
C THR A 21 -14.52 27.16 -17.35
N ALA A 22 -14.39 28.25 -18.11
CA ALA A 22 -14.38 29.58 -17.52
C ALA A 22 -15.75 29.97 -16.98
N GLY A 23 -15.78 30.73 -15.88
CA GLY A 23 -17.04 31.15 -15.26
C GLY A 23 -16.86 31.76 -13.87
N ALA A 24 -17.97 32.06 -13.21
CA ALA A 24 -17.96 32.61 -11.86
C ALA A 24 -17.73 31.51 -10.81
N THR A 25 -17.12 31.85 -9.67
CA THR A 25 -16.88 30.86 -8.59
C THR A 25 -18.16 30.24 -8.03
N THR A 26 -19.31 30.92 -8.17
CA THR A 26 -20.62 30.41 -7.74
C THR A 26 -21.14 29.25 -8.59
N THR A 27 -20.54 28.99 -9.75
CA THR A 27 -20.91 27.85 -10.61
C THR A 27 -20.17 26.57 -10.24
N LEU A 28 -19.21 26.62 -9.30
CA LEU A 28 -18.52 25.42 -8.82
C LEU A 28 -19.50 24.55 -8.03
N THR A 29 -19.71 23.33 -8.49
CA THR A 29 -20.51 22.33 -7.78
C THR A 29 -19.72 21.77 -6.59
N ALA A 30 -20.42 21.09 -5.68
CA ALA A 30 -19.80 20.42 -4.53
C ALA A 30 -18.59 19.57 -4.94
N GLY A 31 -17.46 19.78 -4.27
CA GLY A 31 -16.23 19.04 -4.52
C GLY A 31 -15.54 19.33 -5.85
N GLN A 32 -15.94 20.37 -6.59
CA GLN A 32 -15.25 20.80 -7.80
C GLN A 32 -14.23 21.90 -7.49
N ILE A 33 -13.02 21.81 -8.06
CA ILE A 33 -11.95 22.80 -7.86
C ILE A 33 -11.82 23.69 -9.09
N GLY A 34 -11.92 25.00 -8.92
CA GLY A 34 -11.56 26.00 -9.92
C GLY A 34 -10.16 26.55 -9.67
N VAL A 35 -9.47 26.93 -10.76
CA VAL A 35 -8.33 27.86 -10.70
C VAL A 35 -8.83 29.25 -11.06
N ILE A 36 -8.60 30.25 -10.22
CA ILE A 36 -9.21 31.57 -10.34
C ILE A 36 -8.13 32.62 -10.53
N ASN A 37 -8.30 33.47 -11.54
CA ASN A 37 -7.49 34.67 -11.66
C ASN A 37 -7.88 35.67 -10.57
N ALA A 38 -6.92 36.06 -9.74
CA ALA A 38 -7.18 36.92 -8.59
C ALA A 38 -7.63 38.35 -8.97
N ALA A 39 -7.29 38.82 -10.18
CA ALA A 39 -7.68 40.14 -10.66
C ALA A 39 -9.15 40.17 -11.11
N THR A 40 -9.60 39.14 -11.83
CA THR A 40 -10.95 39.10 -12.43
C THR A 40 -11.96 38.33 -11.58
N ASN A 41 -11.49 37.52 -10.62
CA ASN A 41 -12.30 36.58 -9.85
C ASN A 41 -13.10 35.59 -10.74
N GLN A 42 -12.58 35.28 -11.92
CA GLN A 42 -13.15 34.31 -12.85
C GLN A 42 -12.31 33.02 -12.88
N ILE A 43 -13.01 31.90 -12.93
CA ILE A 43 -12.44 30.57 -13.17
C ILE A 43 -11.73 30.59 -14.52
N GLN A 44 -10.53 30.03 -14.56
CA GLN A 44 -9.71 29.90 -15.75
C GLN A 44 -10.09 28.64 -16.53
N ASN A 45 -10.08 28.75 -17.86
CA ASN A 45 -10.20 27.59 -18.74
C ASN A 45 -8.88 26.80 -18.71
N LEU A 46 -8.92 25.57 -18.20
CA LEU A 46 -7.73 24.71 -18.08
C LEU A 46 -7.22 24.16 -19.41
N ALA A 47 -8.00 24.26 -20.49
CA ALA A 47 -7.54 23.97 -21.85
C ALA A 47 -6.82 25.18 -22.50
N GLY A 48 -6.85 26.35 -21.87
CA GLY A 48 -6.16 27.54 -22.35
C GLY A 48 -4.66 27.54 -22.02
N THR A 49 -3.92 28.45 -22.65
CA THR A 49 -2.49 28.66 -22.42
C THR A 49 -2.29 29.89 -21.53
N PRO A 50 -2.13 29.74 -20.20
CA PRO A 50 -2.01 30.88 -19.31
C PRO A 50 -0.65 31.58 -19.47
N THR A 51 -0.64 32.89 -19.29
CA THR A 51 0.60 33.69 -19.24
C THR A 51 0.69 34.46 -17.93
N TYR A 52 1.90 34.63 -17.40
CA TYR A 52 2.14 35.40 -16.17
C TYR A 52 1.70 36.86 -16.29
N ALA A 53 1.78 37.45 -17.49
CA ALA A 53 1.33 38.83 -17.73
C ALA A 53 -0.18 38.99 -17.49
N GLU A 54 -0.98 38.01 -17.88
CA GLU A 54 -2.44 38.03 -17.76
C GLU A 54 -2.93 37.44 -16.42
N THR A 55 -2.17 36.50 -15.86
CA THR A 55 -2.49 35.75 -14.64
C THR A 55 -1.35 35.79 -13.60
N PRO A 56 -0.95 36.99 -13.13
CA PRO A 56 0.20 37.13 -12.22
C PRO A 56 -0.05 36.56 -10.82
N LEU A 57 -1.32 36.39 -10.45
CA LEU A 57 -1.75 35.84 -9.18
C LEU A 57 -3.02 35.01 -9.39
N VAL A 58 -3.02 33.79 -8.86
CA VAL A 58 -4.18 32.90 -8.90
C VAL A 58 -4.51 32.36 -7.52
N TYR A 59 -5.73 31.91 -7.31
CA TYR A 59 -6.08 31.12 -6.12
C TYR A 59 -6.96 29.94 -6.53
N LEU A 60 -6.97 28.91 -5.69
CA LEU A 60 -7.85 27.77 -5.88
C LEU A 60 -9.13 28.00 -5.08
N ALA A 61 -10.27 27.63 -5.65
CA ALA A 61 -11.53 27.62 -4.93
C ALA A 61 -12.22 26.28 -5.10
N GLN A 62 -12.79 25.79 -4.01
CA GLN A 62 -13.57 24.57 -3.95
C GLN A 62 -15.05 24.93 -3.84
N GLY A 63 -15.89 24.29 -4.66
CA GLY A 63 -17.35 24.37 -4.48
C GLY A 63 -17.80 23.74 -3.17
N SER A 64 -18.71 24.42 -2.45
CA SER A 64 -19.16 23.96 -1.15
C SER A 64 -19.94 22.64 -1.24
N PHE A 65 -19.74 21.78 -0.24
CA PHE A 65 -20.52 20.56 -0.05
C PHE A 65 -21.86 20.81 0.64
N HIS A 66 -22.06 21.98 1.25
CA HIS A 66 -23.30 22.31 1.93
C HIS A 66 -24.44 22.56 0.93
N SER A 67 -25.56 21.90 1.18
CA SER A 67 -26.79 22.07 0.38
C SER A 67 -27.67 23.22 0.88
N THR A 68 -27.42 23.69 2.11
CA THR A 68 -28.11 24.79 2.79
C THR A 68 -27.13 25.88 3.14
N ASP A 69 -27.47 27.12 2.83
CA ASP A 69 -26.59 28.27 3.13
C ASP A 69 -26.72 28.75 4.59
N LYS A 70 -27.85 28.45 5.25
CA LYS A 70 -28.16 28.92 6.60
C LYS A 70 -28.61 27.75 7.47
N ILE A 71 -27.96 27.59 8.61
CA ILE A 71 -28.33 26.63 9.67
C ILE A 71 -29.20 27.33 10.74
N GLY A 72 -29.32 28.66 10.66
CA GLY A 72 -30.20 29.47 11.50
C GLY A 72 -30.26 30.94 11.04
N PRO A 73 -30.92 31.83 11.81
CA PRO A 73 -31.10 33.23 11.42
C PRO A 73 -29.80 34.04 11.33
N PHE A 74 -28.77 33.62 12.08
CA PHE A 74 -27.55 34.39 12.31
C PHE A 74 -26.27 33.76 11.74
N HIS A 75 -26.34 32.51 11.26
CA HIS A 75 -25.20 31.79 10.68
C HIS A 75 -25.48 31.52 9.20
N GLY A 76 -24.64 32.06 8.31
CA GLY A 76 -24.78 31.94 6.85
C GLY A 76 -23.43 31.96 6.13
N GLY A 77 -23.44 31.69 4.82
CA GLY A 77 -22.23 31.62 3.99
C GLY A 77 -21.69 30.20 3.77
N TYR A 78 -22.42 29.17 4.22
CA TYR A 78 -22.00 27.78 4.05
C TYR A 78 -21.93 27.35 2.59
N LYS A 79 -22.68 27.99 1.68
CA LYS A 79 -22.58 27.72 0.23
C LYS A 79 -21.41 28.43 -0.45
N GLU A 80 -20.68 29.28 0.25
CA GLU A 80 -19.54 29.97 -0.34
C GLU A 80 -18.40 29.01 -0.67
N THR A 81 -17.60 29.39 -1.66
CA THR A 81 -16.47 28.57 -2.06
C THR A 81 -15.34 28.65 -1.03
N VAL A 82 -14.72 27.50 -0.74
CA VAL A 82 -13.54 27.45 0.13
C VAL A 82 -12.32 27.83 -0.70
N LYS A 83 -11.68 28.96 -0.36
CA LYS A 83 -10.59 29.53 -1.15
C LYS A 83 -9.22 29.28 -0.50
N SER A 84 -8.19 29.12 -1.34
CA SER A 84 -6.79 29.14 -0.92
C SER A 84 -6.29 30.56 -0.74
N LYS A 85 -5.10 30.70 -0.16
CA LYS A 85 -4.32 31.93 -0.29
C LYS A 85 -3.90 32.13 -1.75
N GLY A 86 -3.69 33.38 -2.15
CA GLY A 86 -3.19 33.72 -3.49
C GLY A 86 -1.80 33.13 -3.74
N ILE A 87 -1.67 32.43 -4.85
CA ILE A 87 -0.50 31.74 -5.37
C ILE A 87 0.09 32.62 -6.47
N ASN A 88 1.27 33.17 -6.22
CA ASN A 88 2.06 33.80 -7.27
C ASN A 88 2.99 32.74 -7.86
N PRO A 89 2.90 32.45 -9.17
CA PRO A 89 3.69 31.40 -9.80
C PRO A 89 5.21 31.63 -9.71
N LYS A 90 5.69 32.86 -9.49
CA LYS A 90 7.12 33.13 -9.26
C LYS A 90 7.65 32.61 -7.93
N TYR A 91 6.78 32.48 -6.93
CA TYR A 91 7.14 32.11 -5.56
C TYR A 91 6.66 30.70 -5.19
N VAL A 92 6.33 29.87 -6.18
CA VAL A 92 6.08 28.44 -5.98
C VAL A 92 7.43 27.74 -5.89
N SER A 93 7.67 27.07 -4.76
CA SER A 93 8.91 26.33 -4.51
C SER A 93 8.77 24.84 -4.79
N ALA A 94 7.56 24.28 -4.68
CA ALA A 94 7.30 22.88 -5.01
C ALA A 94 5.89 22.68 -5.56
N PHE A 95 5.78 21.81 -6.56
CA PHE A 95 4.51 21.31 -7.10
C PHE A 95 4.63 19.81 -7.33
N TYR A 96 3.89 19.01 -6.57
CA TYR A 96 3.95 17.56 -6.67
C TYR A 96 2.61 16.90 -6.37
N VAL A 97 2.44 15.67 -6.85
CA VAL A 97 1.30 14.83 -6.55
C VAL A 97 1.76 13.60 -5.78
N THR A 98 1.06 13.29 -4.70
CA THR A 98 1.18 12.02 -4.00
C THR A 98 0.09 11.09 -4.50
N GLU A 99 0.48 9.97 -5.09
CA GLU A 99 -0.46 8.97 -5.59
C GLU A 99 -0.85 8.00 -4.46
N PRO A 100 -2.09 7.51 -4.40
CA PRO A 100 -2.48 6.50 -3.44
C PRO A 100 -1.83 5.16 -3.82
N ALA A 101 -1.40 4.41 -2.82
CA ALA A 101 -0.83 3.08 -3.03
C ALA A 101 -1.49 2.05 -2.11
N ALA A 102 -1.67 0.84 -2.61
CA ALA A 102 -2.24 -0.25 -1.85
C ALA A 102 -1.28 -0.73 -0.77
N PRO A 103 -1.79 -1.13 0.41
CA PRO A 103 -0.95 -1.81 1.38
C PRO A 103 -0.50 -3.15 0.78
N VAL A 104 0.74 -3.52 1.06
CA VAL A 104 1.33 -4.80 0.66
C VAL A 104 1.75 -5.52 1.93
N GLN A 105 1.31 -6.75 2.08
CA GLN A 105 1.64 -7.61 3.22
C GLN A 105 3.06 -8.16 3.11
N GLU A 106 3.75 -8.33 4.24
CA GLU A 106 5.06 -9.00 4.26
C GLU A 106 4.88 -10.49 4.01
N VAL A 107 5.83 -11.07 3.27
CA VAL A 107 5.90 -12.50 3.06
C VAL A 107 7.32 -12.99 3.24
N VAL A 108 7.50 -13.95 4.13
CA VAL A 108 8.77 -14.59 4.43
C VAL A 108 8.67 -16.07 4.09
N GLY A 109 9.67 -16.59 3.38
CA GLY A 109 9.80 -17.98 3.01
C GLY A 109 10.87 -18.68 3.85
N VAL A 110 10.57 -19.89 4.32
CA VAL A 110 11.56 -20.83 4.83
C VAL A 110 11.62 -21.99 3.83
N SER A 111 12.63 -21.99 2.98
CA SER A 111 12.78 -23.00 1.93
C SER A 111 13.79 -24.08 2.31
N VAL A 112 13.55 -25.26 1.76
CA VAL A 112 14.44 -26.42 1.80
C VAL A 112 14.71 -26.83 0.38
N LEU A 113 15.98 -27.06 0.04
CA LEU A 113 16.40 -27.56 -1.26
C LEU A 113 17.48 -28.62 -1.08
N ASN A 114 17.22 -29.83 -1.58
CA ASN A 114 18.17 -30.96 -1.59
C ASN A 114 18.78 -31.25 -0.19
N CYS A 115 17.97 -31.15 0.86
CA CYS A 115 18.47 -31.41 2.20
C CYS A 115 18.62 -32.91 2.45
N THR A 116 19.84 -33.33 2.79
CA THR A 116 20.16 -34.72 3.14
C THR A 116 20.72 -34.84 4.57
N THR A 117 20.41 -33.88 5.46
CA THR A 117 20.98 -33.85 6.81
C THR A 117 19.94 -33.63 7.90
N ILE A 118 18.64 -33.84 7.61
CA ILE A 118 17.62 -33.89 8.66
C ILE A 118 17.75 -35.21 9.40
N ALA A 119 18.31 -35.15 10.60
CA ALA A 119 18.49 -36.30 11.47
C ALA A 119 17.14 -36.73 12.09
N CYS A 120 16.97 -38.04 12.26
CA CYS A 120 15.91 -38.62 13.06
C CYS A 120 16.09 -38.34 14.57
N ASP A 121 15.01 -38.46 15.34
CA ASP A 121 14.89 -38.17 16.78
C ASP A 121 15.48 -36.81 17.23
N SER A 122 15.53 -35.85 16.31
CA SER A 122 16.06 -34.50 16.52
C SER A 122 14.94 -33.45 16.52
N THR A 123 15.14 -32.37 17.27
CA THR A 123 14.20 -31.23 17.34
C THR A 123 14.76 -30.06 16.56
N TYR A 124 13.99 -29.55 15.60
CA TYR A 124 14.30 -28.36 14.82
C TYR A 124 13.41 -27.20 15.28
N ARG A 125 14.01 -26.05 15.55
CA ARG A 125 13.28 -24.89 16.07
C ARG A 125 13.20 -23.76 15.06
N LEU A 126 12.01 -23.19 14.91
CA LEU A 126 11.79 -21.95 14.19
C LEU A 126 11.38 -20.88 15.19
N ARG A 127 12.22 -19.87 15.37
CA ARG A 127 11.86 -18.66 16.09
C ARG A 127 11.18 -17.68 15.14
N LEU A 128 10.00 -17.23 15.52
CA LEU A 128 9.20 -16.28 14.79
C LEU A 128 8.95 -15.04 15.65
N ASP A 129 9.50 -13.90 15.25
CA ASP A 129 9.24 -12.61 15.86
C ASP A 129 8.36 -11.77 14.91
N VAL A 130 7.22 -11.29 15.40
CA VAL A 130 6.26 -10.46 14.67
C VAL A 130 6.24 -9.06 15.29
N LYS A 131 6.52 -8.05 14.45
CA LYS A 131 6.58 -6.64 14.82
C LYS A 131 5.56 -5.82 14.02
N GLY A 132 5.53 -4.51 14.29
CA GLY A 132 4.61 -3.55 13.69
C GLY A 132 3.57 -3.02 14.68
N SER A 133 2.83 -2.00 14.27
CA SER A 133 1.82 -1.38 15.14
C SER A 133 0.69 -2.34 15.58
N PRO A 134 0.25 -3.33 14.77
CA PRO A 134 -0.75 -4.29 15.22
C PRO A 134 -0.32 -5.14 16.42
N ALA A 135 0.92 -5.66 16.40
CA ALA A 135 1.44 -6.52 17.46
C ALA A 135 1.59 -5.74 18.78
N LEU A 136 2.16 -4.53 18.70
CA LEU A 136 2.33 -3.65 19.86
C LEU A 136 0.99 -3.21 20.46
N ARG A 137 -0.02 -2.98 19.63
CA ARG A 137 -1.37 -2.62 20.11
C ARG A 137 -2.04 -3.76 20.86
N PHE A 138 -1.94 -4.99 20.34
CA PHE A 138 -2.62 -6.13 20.92
C PHE A 138 -1.92 -6.65 22.19
N LEU A 139 -0.59 -6.71 22.19
CA LEU A 139 0.18 -7.36 23.26
C LEU A 139 1.00 -6.40 24.11
N THR A 140 1.10 -5.11 23.77
CA THR A 140 1.99 -4.10 24.40
C THR A 140 3.49 -4.40 24.28
N HIS A 141 3.85 -5.44 23.52
CA HIS A 141 5.21 -5.84 23.16
C HIS A 141 5.19 -6.54 21.79
N ASN A 142 6.36 -6.74 21.19
CA ASN A 142 6.47 -7.54 19.96
C ASN A 142 6.06 -8.98 20.25
N LEU A 143 5.30 -9.60 19.35
CA LEU A 143 4.93 -11.00 19.48
C LEU A 143 6.13 -11.86 19.10
N TYR A 144 6.45 -12.86 19.91
CA TYR A 144 7.48 -13.84 19.58
C TYR A 144 7.03 -15.23 20.00
N GLN A 145 7.36 -16.24 19.20
CA GLN A 145 7.09 -17.63 19.51
C GLN A 145 8.20 -18.51 18.93
N THR A 146 8.68 -19.46 19.73
CA THR A 146 9.55 -20.54 19.25
C THR A 146 8.67 -21.76 18.96
N LEU A 147 8.83 -22.31 17.76
CA LEU A 147 8.06 -23.41 17.23
C LEU A 147 8.98 -24.62 17.14
N ASP A 148 8.62 -25.71 17.83
CA ASP A 148 9.46 -26.90 17.90
C ASP A 148 8.86 -27.97 17.00
N ALA A 149 9.65 -28.49 16.05
CA ALA A 149 9.26 -29.62 15.22
C ALA A 149 10.15 -30.82 15.57
N LYS A 150 9.52 -31.90 16.03
CA LYS A 150 10.22 -33.12 16.40
C LYS A 150 10.13 -34.12 15.26
N THR A 151 11.29 -34.61 14.82
CA THR A 151 11.37 -35.71 13.84
C THR A 151 11.04 -37.06 14.51
N PRO A 152 10.51 -38.05 13.77
CA PRO A 152 10.22 -39.37 14.31
C PRO A 152 11.49 -40.05 14.84
N CYS A 153 11.31 -41.04 15.72
CA CYS A 153 12.40 -41.88 16.20
C CYS A 153 13.15 -42.54 15.04
N CYS A 154 14.46 -42.71 15.20
CA CYS A 154 15.28 -43.40 14.21
C CYS A 154 14.81 -44.84 13.98
N ASP A 155 14.78 -45.25 12.72
CA ASP A 155 14.65 -46.66 12.35
C ASP A 155 16.00 -47.38 12.49
N ASP A 156 16.02 -48.70 12.29
CA ASP A 156 17.24 -49.51 12.37
C ASP A 156 18.35 -49.08 11.38
N SER A 157 18.03 -48.22 10.42
CA SER A 157 18.95 -47.69 9.41
C SER A 157 19.43 -46.26 9.70
N ASN A 158 18.95 -45.62 10.77
CA ASN A 158 19.20 -44.21 11.09
C ASN A 158 19.01 -43.29 9.87
N ASN A 159 17.93 -43.53 9.12
CA ASN A 159 17.68 -42.79 7.89
C ASN A 159 17.34 -41.31 8.17
N ASN A 160 17.68 -40.47 7.20
CA ASN A 160 17.24 -39.07 7.20
C ASN A 160 15.72 -38.99 7.07
N VAL A 161 15.14 -37.94 7.66
CA VAL A 161 13.70 -37.69 7.65
C VAL A 161 13.36 -36.66 6.57
N ASP A 162 12.19 -36.82 5.95
CA ASP A 162 11.64 -35.84 5.01
C ASP A 162 11.47 -34.45 5.69
N PRO A 163 12.12 -33.39 5.17
CA PRO A 163 12.01 -32.04 5.72
C PRO A 163 10.60 -31.44 5.64
N VAL A 164 9.73 -31.88 4.73
CA VAL A 164 8.35 -31.37 4.60
C VAL A 164 7.56 -31.62 5.88
N GLY A 165 7.77 -32.74 6.56
CA GLY A 165 7.17 -33.03 7.87
C GLY A 165 7.54 -32.00 8.95
N VAL A 166 8.76 -31.46 8.92
CA VAL A 166 9.22 -30.40 9.84
C VAL A 166 8.49 -29.09 9.54
N LEU A 167 8.40 -28.72 8.26
CA LEU A 167 7.69 -27.51 7.83
C LEU A 167 6.20 -27.55 8.20
N LEU A 168 5.56 -28.72 8.05
CA LEU A 168 4.15 -28.91 8.40
C LEU A 168 3.89 -28.75 9.91
N GLN A 169 4.77 -29.29 10.76
CA GLN A 169 4.65 -29.12 12.22
C GLN A 169 4.76 -27.65 12.65
N TRP A 170 5.66 -26.87 12.05
CA TRP A 170 5.74 -25.42 12.30
C TRP A 170 4.49 -24.70 11.79
N LYS A 171 4.02 -25.03 10.59
CA LYS A 171 2.81 -24.47 9.98
C LYS A 171 1.58 -24.67 10.85
N ASP A 172 1.37 -25.88 11.36
CA ASP A 172 0.22 -26.20 12.21
C ASP A 172 0.26 -25.43 13.53
N GLN A 173 1.42 -25.37 14.20
CA GLN A 173 1.56 -24.58 15.43
C GLN A 173 1.27 -23.08 15.25
N ILE A 174 1.68 -22.49 14.11
CA ILE A 174 1.37 -21.09 13.79
C ILE A 174 -0.14 -20.89 13.61
N ASN A 175 -0.77 -21.77 12.82
CA ASN A 175 -2.18 -21.61 12.43
C ASN A 175 -3.16 -22.01 13.55
N GLU A 176 -2.74 -22.88 14.48
CA GLU A 176 -3.55 -23.29 15.64
C GLU A 176 -3.40 -22.33 16.83
N SER A 177 -2.28 -21.62 16.93
CA SER A 177 -2.03 -20.65 17.99
C SER A 177 -3.13 -19.57 18.04
N PRO A 178 -3.82 -19.38 19.18
CA PRO A 178 -4.93 -18.43 19.28
C PRO A 178 -4.57 -16.99 18.93
N ILE A 179 -3.31 -16.62 19.18
CA ILE A 179 -2.79 -15.26 18.98
C ILE A 179 -2.08 -15.19 17.62
N MET A 180 -1.12 -16.09 17.34
CA MET A 180 -0.28 -15.98 16.13
C MET A 180 -1.10 -16.01 14.84
N LYS A 181 -2.17 -16.82 14.77
CA LYS A 181 -3.04 -16.92 13.60
C LYS A 181 -3.76 -15.62 13.21
N GLN A 182 -3.84 -14.65 14.13
CA GLN A 182 -4.42 -13.33 13.85
C GLN A 182 -3.44 -12.41 13.13
N PHE A 183 -2.14 -12.69 13.19
CA PHE A 183 -1.08 -11.86 12.64
C PHE A 183 -0.36 -12.51 11.46
N VAL A 184 -0.17 -13.83 11.49
CA VAL A 184 0.57 -14.58 10.48
C VAL A 184 -0.25 -15.79 10.04
N GLN A 185 -0.33 -15.99 8.73
CA GLN A 185 -0.83 -17.23 8.12
C GLN A 185 0.34 -18.01 7.54
N ALA A 186 0.43 -19.29 7.87
CA ALA A 186 1.46 -20.19 7.35
C ALA A 186 0.89 -21.20 6.34
N LYS A 187 1.59 -21.40 5.22
CA LYS A 187 1.28 -22.43 4.22
C LYS A 187 2.55 -23.16 3.79
N VAL A 188 2.46 -24.45 3.49
CA VAL A 188 3.60 -25.24 2.99
C VAL A 188 3.31 -25.62 1.55
N PHE A 189 4.31 -25.46 0.69
CA PHE A 189 4.26 -25.87 -0.70
C PHE A 189 5.40 -26.84 -1.01
N ASN A 190 5.11 -27.93 -1.73
CA ASN A 190 6.10 -28.87 -2.24
C ASN A 190 6.12 -28.85 -3.76
N LEU A 191 7.29 -29.07 -4.37
CA LEU A 191 7.43 -29.09 -5.83
C LEU A 191 6.53 -30.20 -6.40
N SER A 192 5.69 -29.82 -7.36
CA SER A 192 4.68 -30.71 -7.94
C SER A 192 4.85 -30.90 -9.44
N VAL A 193 5.21 -29.82 -10.16
CA VAL A 193 5.35 -29.82 -11.60
C VAL A 193 6.58 -28.99 -11.97
N THR A 194 7.34 -29.49 -12.93
CA THR A 194 8.39 -28.72 -13.60
C THR A 194 8.01 -28.52 -15.07
N GLY A 195 8.43 -27.42 -15.65
CA GLY A 195 8.22 -27.12 -17.05
C GLY A 195 9.14 -26.01 -17.53
N PHE A 196 8.89 -25.54 -18.73
CA PHE A 196 9.60 -24.43 -19.35
C PHE A 196 8.60 -23.36 -19.79
N ALA A 197 9.02 -22.11 -19.82
CA ALA A 197 8.20 -21.06 -20.41
C ALA A 197 7.91 -21.39 -21.89
N GLY A 198 6.65 -21.27 -22.31
CA GLY A 198 6.25 -21.51 -23.69
C GLY A 198 6.64 -20.36 -24.63
N ALA A 199 6.86 -19.16 -24.08
CA ALA A 199 7.28 -17.98 -24.83
C ALA A 199 7.96 -16.96 -23.91
N ALA A 200 8.77 -16.08 -24.51
CA ALA A 200 9.23 -14.87 -23.83
C ALA A 200 8.02 -13.98 -23.48
N THR A 201 8.08 -13.36 -22.30
CA THR A 201 6.99 -12.54 -21.75
C THR A 201 7.59 -11.28 -21.14
N THR A 202 6.98 -10.12 -21.38
CA THR A 202 7.47 -8.84 -20.85
C THR A 202 6.37 -8.12 -20.09
N ASN A 203 6.51 -8.07 -18.77
CA ASN A 203 5.61 -7.39 -17.84
C ASN A 203 4.13 -7.72 -18.08
N ASN A 204 3.83 -9.02 -18.18
CA ASN A 204 2.48 -9.53 -18.40
C ASN A 204 2.14 -10.59 -17.35
N THR A 205 0.89 -10.62 -16.90
CA THR A 205 0.36 -11.64 -15.99
C THR A 205 0.00 -12.92 -16.71
N THR A 206 -0.03 -12.95 -18.03
CA THR A 206 -0.28 -14.16 -18.81
C THR A 206 1.04 -14.82 -19.21
N LEU A 207 1.17 -16.12 -18.94
CA LEU A 207 2.34 -16.92 -19.26
C LEU A 207 1.91 -18.27 -19.84
N THR A 208 2.52 -18.72 -20.93
CA THR A 208 2.35 -20.09 -21.41
C THR A 208 3.43 -20.99 -20.85
N ILE A 209 3.10 -22.26 -20.62
CA ILE A 209 4.03 -23.26 -20.10
C ILE A 209 4.05 -24.52 -20.99
N ASP A 210 5.24 -25.06 -21.17
CA ASP A 210 5.55 -26.23 -21.99
C ASP A 210 6.28 -27.28 -21.13
N SER A 211 6.15 -28.55 -21.49
CA SER A 211 6.88 -29.67 -20.86
C SER A 211 8.31 -29.81 -21.41
N THR A 212 8.62 -29.16 -22.53
CA THR A 212 9.92 -29.24 -23.20
C THR A 212 10.56 -27.87 -23.37
N SER A 213 11.90 -27.81 -23.36
CA SER A 213 12.63 -26.57 -23.57
C SER A 213 12.58 -26.15 -25.04
N GLY A 214 12.49 -24.84 -25.30
CA GLY A 214 12.52 -24.29 -26.66
C GLY A 214 11.16 -24.20 -27.36
N ALA A 215 10.06 -24.48 -26.65
CA ALA A 215 8.66 -24.50 -27.10
C ALA A 215 8.31 -25.57 -28.15
N GLY A 216 7.06 -26.02 -28.15
CA GLY A 216 6.50 -26.97 -29.12
C GLY A 216 6.16 -28.35 -28.56
N GLY A 217 6.25 -28.53 -27.24
CA GLY A 217 5.80 -29.73 -26.55
C GLY A 217 4.34 -29.64 -26.10
N THR A 218 3.95 -30.54 -25.20
CA THR A 218 2.61 -30.55 -24.60
C THR A 218 2.56 -29.72 -23.33
N THR A 219 1.37 -29.27 -22.95
CA THR A 219 1.15 -28.68 -21.63
C THR A 219 1.47 -29.70 -20.53
N PRO A 220 2.27 -29.35 -19.51
CA PRO A 220 2.48 -30.20 -18.34
C PRO A 220 1.15 -30.59 -17.67
N ALA A 221 1.05 -31.84 -17.21
CA ALA A 221 -0.08 -32.25 -16.38
C ALA A 221 0.01 -31.65 -14.97
N GLY A 222 -1.10 -31.62 -14.22
CA GLY A 222 -1.09 -31.20 -12.81
C GLY A 222 -1.07 -29.69 -12.56
N LEU A 223 -1.33 -28.87 -13.59
CA LEU A 223 -1.48 -27.42 -13.44
C LEU A 223 -2.81 -27.09 -12.73
N ALA A 224 -2.74 -26.31 -11.66
CA ALA A 224 -3.89 -25.93 -10.86
C ALA A 224 -3.80 -24.48 -10.34
N VAL A 225 -4.97 -23.89 -10.09
CA VAL A 225 -5.07 -22.58 -9.42
C VAL A 225 -4.57 -22.71 -7.98
N GLY A 226 -3.84 -21.70 -7.51
CA GLY A 226 -3.27 -21.65 -6.16
C GLY A 226 -1.85 -22.21 -6.05
N GLN A 227 -1.30 -22.81 -7.11
CA GLN A 227 0.11 -23.21 -7.13
C GLN A 227 1.03 -21.98 -7.09
N LEU A 228 2.11 -22.09 -6.32
CA LEU A 228 3.21 -21.13 -6.31
C LEU A 228 4.12 -21.43 -7.51
N ILE A 229 4.51 -20.41 -8.27
CA ILE A 229 5.42 -20.56 -9.41
C ILE A 229 6.71 -19.78 -9.17
N THR A 230 7.85 -20.40 -9.49
CA THR A 230 9.17 -19.77 -9.45
C THR A 230 9.94 -20.06 -10.73
N GLY A 231 10.90 -19.20 -11.04
CA GLY A 231 11.72 -19.29 -12.24
C GLY A 231 12.36 -17.94 -12.56
N GLU A 232 13.32 -17.93 -13.48
CA GLU A 232 13.95 -16.69 -13.91
C GLU A 232 12.91 -15.76 -14.57
N GLY A 233 12.85 -14.50 -14.13
CA GLY A 233 11.86 -13.54 -14.63
C GLY A 233 10.45 -13.72 -14.04
N ILE A 234 10.23 -14.65 -13.12
CA ILE A 234 9.02 -14.73 -12.31
C ILE A 234 9.27 -13.97 -10.98
N PRO A 235 8.48 -12.95 -10.64
CA PRO A 235 8.59 -12.30 -9.33
C PRO A 235 8.37 -13.30 -8.19
N GLN A 236 9.07 -13.13 -7.07
CA GLN A 236 8.85 -13.96 -5.88
C GLN A 236 7.39 -13.87 -5.38
N ASN A 237 6.92 -14.93 -4.73
CA ASN A 237 5.55 -15.04 -4.20
C ASN A 237 4.47 -14.81 -5.28
N THR A 238 4.62 -15.47 -6.42
CA THR A 238 3.66 -15.42 -7.55
C THR A 238 2.83 -16.69 -7.59
N PHE A 239 1.51 -16.54 -7.70
CA PHE A 239 0.55 -17.66 -7.72
C PHE A 239 -0.19 -17.72 -9.05
N ILE A 240 -0.60 -18.92 -9.43
CA ILE A 240 -1.51 -19.15 -10.54
C ILE A 240 -2.93 -18.81 -10.10
N THR A 241 -3.56 -17.85 -10.77
CA THR A 241 -4.93 -17.39 -10.50
C THR A 241 -5.95 -17.99 -11.46
N ALA A 242 -5.52 -18.42 -12.66
CA ALA A 242 -6.35 -19.15 -13.61
C ALA A 242 -5.49 -20.06 -14.50
N VAL A 243 -6.09 -21.15 -14.99
CA VAL A 243 -5.47 -22.09 -15.94
C VAL A 243 -6.42 -22.30 -17.10
N SER A 244 -5.95 -22.10 -18.33
CA SER A 244 -6.71 -22.35 -19.55
C SER A 244 -5.81 -22.95 -20.62
N SER A 245 -5.91 -24.27 -20.83
CA SER A 245 -5.23 -25.02 -21.90
C SER A 245 -3.75 -24.65 -22.08
N GLY A 246 -2.96 -24.72 -20.99
CA GLY A 246 -1.52 -24.41 -20.99
C GLY A 246 -1.15 -22.94 -20.91
N THR A 247 -2.14 -22.05 -20.85
CA THR A 247 -1.97 -20.65 -20.49
C THR A 247 -2.30 -20.45 -19.02
N LEU A 248 -1.38 -19.84 -18.28
CA LEU A 248 -1.48 -19.49 -16.88
C LEU A 248 -1.73 -17.99 -16.75
N THR A 249 -2.65 -17.61 -15.87
CA THR A 249 -2.76 -16.24 -15.38
C THR A 249 -2.09 -16.17 -14.00
N LEU A 250 -1.18 -15.22 -13.83
CA LEU A 250 -0.34 -15.04 -12.64
C LEU A 250 -0.83 -13.89 -11.78
N SER A 251 -0.59 -13.96 -10.48
CA SER A 251 -0.91 -12.88 -9.52
C SER A 251 0.00 -11.65 -9.67
N LYS A 252 1.17 -11.82 -10.30
CA LYS A 252 2.14 -10.75 -10.57
C LYS A 252 2.63 -10.87 -12.00
N ALA A 253 2.97 -9.74 -12.61
CA ALA A 253 3.44 -9.69 -13.99
C ALA A 253 4.87 -10.26 -14.10
N ALA A 254 5.08 -11.15 -15.07
CA ALA A 254 6.35 -11.81 -15.32
C ALA A 254 7.15 -11.15 -16.45
N THR A 255 8.48 -11.28 -16.39
CA THR A 255 9.45 -10.83 -17.39
C THR A 255 10.39 -11.97 -17.78
N VAL A 256 9.82 -13.03 -18.37
CA VAL A 256 10.57 -14.21 -18.79
C VAL A 256 11.30 -13.95 -20.11
N ALA A 257 12.62 -14.14 -20.12
CA ALA A 257 13.47 -13.77 -21.25
C ALA A 257 13.37 -14.69 -22.47
N SER A 258 13.06 -15.98 -22.28
CA SER A 258 13.10 -17.01 -23.33
C SER A 258 12.22 -18.21 -22.99
N ASN A 259 11.87 -19.01 -24.00
CA ASN A 259 11.17 -20.29 -23.87
C ASN A 259 12.07 -21.46 -23.39
N THR A 260 13.31 -21.16 -23.03
CA THR A 260 14.25 -22.10 -22.40
C THR A 260 14.31 -21.96 -20.89
N VAL A 261 13.64 -20.95 -20.33
CA VAL A 261 13.60 -20.71 -18.89
C VAL A 261 12.83 -21.82 -18.21
N GLN A 262 13.47 -22.50 -17.27
CA GLN A 262 12.83 -23.52 -16.43
C GLN A 262 11.94 -22.87 -15.38
N LEU A 263 10.76 -23.44 -15.20
CA LEU A 263 9.75 -23.03 -14.23
C LEU A 263 9.47 -24.18 -13.27
N LYS A 264 9.34 -23.86 -11.99
CA LYS A 264 8.98 -24.78 -10.92
C LYS A 264 7.63 -24.38 -10.35
N LEU A 265 6.73 -25.35 -10.20
CA LEU A 265 5.39 -25.14 -9.69
C LEU A 265 5.18 -25.99 -8.45
N TYR A 266 4.82 -25.34 -7.37
CA TYR A 266 4.66 -25.96 -6.07
C TYR A 266 3.17 -26.04 -5.71
N GLY A 267 2.74 -27.23 -5.29
CA GLY A 267 1.38 -27.47 -4.78
C GLY A 267 1.33 -27.27 -3.27
N GLU A 268 0.22 -26.75 -2.76
CA GLU A 268 0.00 -26.64 -1.31
C GLU A 268 -0.14 -28.03 -0.68
N VAL A 269 0.59 -28.28 0.40
CA VAL A 269 0.60 -29.55 1.13
C VAL A 269 -0.13 -29.40 2.46
N PHE A 270 -0.99 -30.35 2.77
CA PHE A 270 -1.77 -30.40 4.02
C PHE A 270 -1.33 -31.56 4.90
N THR A 271 -1.26 -31.32 6.21
CA THR A 271 -0.83 -32.32 7.21
C THR A 271 -1.72 -33.56 7.20
N SER A 272 -3.02 -33.40 6.95
CA SER A 272 -3.99 -34.51 6.94
C SER A 272 -3.84 -35.48 5.77
N THR A 273 -3.21 -35.05 4.67
CA THR A 273 -3.02 -35.86 3.46
C THR A 273 -1.56 -36.24 3.22
N TYR A 274 -0.65 -35.65 3.99
CA TYR A 274 0.78 -35.84 3.82
C TYR A 274 1.21 -37.18 4.42
N VAL A 275 1.99 -37.93 3.64
CA VAL A 275 2.58 -39.20 4.04
C VAL A 275 4.08 -39.04 3.88
N ALA A 276 4.81 -39.02 5.00
CA ALA A 276 6.26 -38.91 4.97
C ALA A 276 6.87 -40.17 4.35
N GLU A 277 7.82 -40.01 3.44
CA GLU A 277 8.59 -41.12 2.89
C GLU A 277 9.72 -41.49 3.85
N THR A 278 9.65 -42.67 4.47
CA THR A 278 10.72 -43.19 5.30
C THR A 278 11.60 -44.13 4.48
N GLY A 279 12.87 -43.77 4.25
CA GLY A 279 13.95 -44.76 4.16
C GLY A 279 14.65 -45.10 2.84
N ALA A 280 14.62 -44.32 1.74
CA ALA A 280 15.58 -44.53 0.63
C ALA A 280 15.68 -43.36 -0.37
N SER A 281 16.93 -42.99 -0.71
CA SER A 281 17.48 -42.21 -1.87
C SER A 281 16.82 -40.94 -2.41
N ASP A 282 15.55 -40.64 -2.18
CA ASP A 282 14.87 -39.42 -2.61
C ASP A 282 13.60 -39.23 -1.75
N PRO A 283 13.67 -38.57 -0.58
CA PRO A 283 12.44 -38.15 0.11
C PRO A 283 11.63 -37.23 -0.83
N ASP A 284 10.31 -37.44 -0.94
CA ASP A 284 9.36 -36.73 -1.81
C ASP A 284 9.78 -35.27 -2.05
N THR A 285 10.46 -35.07 -3.18
CA THR A 285 11.08 -33.84 -3.67
C THR A 285 11.52 -32.88 -2.57
N ASN A 286 12.82 -32.92 -2.21
CA ASN A 286 13.46 -32.00 -1.24
C ASN A 286 13.39 -30.49 -1.57
N ASP A 287 12.49 -30.04 -2.45
CA ASP A 287 12.28 -28.67 -2.88
C ASP A 287 10.92 -28.19 -2.37
N ALA A 288 10.90 -27.70 -1.13
CA ALA A 288 9.70 -27.28 -0.43
C ALA A 288 9.88 -25.92 0.24
N ILE A 289 8.77 -25.21 0.48
CA ILE A 289 8.78 -23.88 1.07
C ILE A 289 7.61 -23.68 2.04
N LEU A 290 7.93 -23.26 3.26
CA LEU A 290 6.97 -22.70 4.21
C LEU A 290 6.86 -21.19 3.94
N VAL A 291 5.68 -20.74 3.55
CA VAL A 291 5.36 -19.34 3.28
C VAL A 291 4.59 -18.76 4.47
N LEU A 292 5.17 -17.75 5.10
CA LEU A 292 4.60 -16.98 6.20
C LEU A 292 4.11 -15.64 5.64
N THR A 293 2.82 -15.36 5.78
CA THR A 293 2.18 -14.15 5.24
C THR A 293 1.56 -13.34 6.36
N GLY A 294 1.79 -12.02 6.36
CA GLY A 294 1.09 -11.10 7.27
C GLY A 294 -0.43 -11.11 6.98
N ALA A 295 -1.23 -11.44 7.99
CA ALA A 295 -2.67 -11.73 7.84
C ALA A 295 -3.59 -10.77 8.61
N TYR A 296 -3.03 -9.76 9.29
CA TYR A 296 -3.82 -8.86 10.11
C TYR A 296 -4.69 -7.91 9.29
N VAL A 297 -5.96 -7.83 9.68
CA VAL A 297 -6.93 -6.89 9.14
C VAL A 297 -7.39 -6.00 10.28
N ASP A 298 -7.16 -4.70 10.16
CA ASP A 298 -7.59 -3.74 11.17
C ASP A 298 -9.12 -3.63 11.22
N THR A 299 -9.65 -3.51 12.43
CA THR A 299 -11.07 -3.27 12.65
C THR A 299 -11.32 -1.78 12.71
N THR A 300 -12.08 -1.25 11.76
CA THR A 300 -12.46 0.17 11.75
C THR A 300 -13.85 0.37 12.33
N PHE A 301 -14.02 1.39 13.17
CA PHE A 301 -15.36 1.85 13.57
C PHE A 301 -16.15 2.38 12.38
N GLY A 302 -17.48 2.24 12.42
CA GLY A 302 -18.38 2.88 11.45
C GLY A 302 -18.44 4.40 11.61
N ASN A 303 -19.03 5.10 10.65
CA ASN A 303 -19.08 6.57 10.65
C ASN A 303 -19.80 7.17 11.87
N CYS A 304 -20.80 6.47 12.43
CA CYS A 304 -21.54 6.96 13.59
C CYS A 304 -20.67 7.07 14.85
N SER A 305 -19.72 6.15 15.03
CA SER A 305 -18.84 6.07 16.20
C SER A 305 -17.41 6.52 15.90
N PHE A 306 -17.15 7.09 14.73
CA PHE A 306 -15.83 7.57 14.34
C PHE A 306 -15.40 8.75 15.23
N SER A 307 -14.16 8.67 15.72
CA SER A 307 -13.46 9.78 16.37
C SER A 307 -12.10 10.03 15.71
N PRO A 308 -11.67 11.30 15.54
CA PRO A 308 -10.34 11.61 15.01
C PRO A 308 -9.19 11.07 15.87
N MET A 309 -9.48 10.80 17.14
CA MET A 309 -8.52 10.26 18.12
C MET A 309 -8.44 8.72 18.07
N ASP A 310 -9.30 8.06 17.28
CA ASP A 310 -9.24 6.62 17.11
C ASP A 310 -7.92 6.22 16.47
N HIS A 311 -7.37 5.11 16.97
CA HIS A 311 -6.15 4.52 16.45
C HIS A 311 -6.30 4.15 14.97
N TYR A 312 -5.19 4.27 14.25
CA TYR A 312 -5.03 3.75 12.90
C TYR A 312 -3.60 3.26 12.76
N GLU A 313 -3.42 2.21 11.96
CA GLU A 313 -2.12 1.58 11.78
C GLU A 313 -1.17 2.51 11.03
N LEU A 314 0.05 2.66 11.57
CA LEU A 314 1.12 3.48 10.99
C LEU A 314 2.22 2.62 10.37
N GLU A 315 2.35 1.39 10.83
CA GLU A 315 3.38 0.46 10.38
C GLU A 315 2.75 -0.91 10.08
N PRO A 316 3.07 -1.52 8.93
CA PRO A 316 2.56 -2.83 8.60
C PRO A 316 3.20 -3.89 9.50
N ILE A 317 2.66 -5.11 9.44
CA ILE A 317 3.27 -6.24 10.12
C ILE A 317 4.60 -6.58 9.47
N GLN A 318 5.60 -6.79 10.32
CA GLN A 318 6.91 -7.32 9.93
C GLN A 318 7.15 -8.68 10.56
N ILE A 319 7.72 -9.60 9.79
CA ILE A 319 7.93 -10.99 10.15
C ILE A 319 9.44 -11.26 10.12
N TYR A 320 10.00 -11.65 11.26
CA TYR A 320 11.38 -12.08 11.36
C TYR A 320 11.38 -13.56 11.73
N ALA A 321 11.81 -14.40 10.80
CA ALA A 321 11.97 -15.82 11.01
C ALA A 321 13.46 -16.17 11.14
N SER A 322 13.80 -17.02 12.10
CA SER A 322 15.13 -17.61 12.22
C SER A 322 15.02 -19.07 12.64
N VAL A 323 15.69 -19.94 11.90
CA VAL A 323 15.83 -21.35 12.29
C VAL A 323 17.01 -21.44 13.25
N THR A 324 16.83 -22.14 14.37
CA THR A 324 17.85 -22.28 15.41
C THR A 324 18.05 -23.73 15.77
N ASP A 325 19.28 -24.07 16.20
CA ASP A 325 19.59 -25.37 16.79
C ASP A 325 19.02 -25.54 18.23
N THR A 326 19.39 -26.64 18.87
CA THR A 326 19.00 -26.98 20.25
C THR A 326 19.55 -26.01 21.29
N GLU A 327 20.66 -25.35 20.98
CA GLU A 327 21.37 -24.36 21.78
C GLU A 327 20.90 -22.91 21.51
N GLY A 328 20.07 -22.71 20.48
CA GLY A 328 19.52 -21.42 20.09
C GLY A 328 20.38 -20.62 19.12
N ASN A 329 21.41 -21.21 18.52
CA ASN A 329 22.26 -20.54 17.53
C ASN A 329 21.63 -20.62 16.12
N PRO A 330 21.54 -19.49 15.39
CA PRO A 330 20.89 -19.44 14.07
C PRO A 330 21.76 -19.91 12.90
N CYS A 331 23.05 -20.23 13.12
CA CYS A 331 24.02 -20.47 12.05
C CYS A 331 24.29 -21.96 11.75
N GLU A 332 23.76 -22.89 12.54
CA GLU A 332 24.13 -24.32 12.43
C GLU A 332 23.11 -25.19 11.69
N THR A 333 21.92 -24.68 11.36
CA THR A 333 20.87 -25.47 10.69
C THR A 333 21.00 -25.41 9.16
N SER A 334 21.89 -26.23 8.61
CA SER A 334 22.35 -26.20 7.20
C SER A 334 21.31 -26.46 6.10
N CYS A 335 20.06 -26.80 6.45
CA CYS A 335 19.04 -27.23 5.48
C CYS A 335 17.89 -26.25 5.24
N PHE A 336 17.71 -25.26 6.12
CA PHE A 336 16.62 -24.32 6.02
C PHE A 336 17.17 -22.94 5.70
N SER A 337 16.76 -22.37 4.58
CA SER A 337 17.11 -21.01 4.21
C SER A 337 15.90 -20.10 4.40
N VAL A 338 16.05 -19.08 5.24
CA VAL A 338 15.04 -18.04 5.41
C VAL A 338 15.33 -16.91 4.43
N ALA A 339 14.30 -16.50 3.67
CA ALA A 339 14.38 -15.37 2.75
C ALA A 339 13.10 -14.54 2.81
N GLU A 340 13.24 -13.22 2.74
CA GLU A 340 12.11 -12.33 2.51
C GLU A 340 11.69 -12.45 1.05
N LEU A 341 10.42 -12.81 0.81
CA LEU A 341 9.84 -12.98 -0.52
C LEU A 341 9.10 -11.73 -1.00
N GLN A 342 8.65 -10.90 -0.05
CA GLN A 342 7.92 -9.67 -0.31
C GLN A 342 8.02 -8.74 0.88
N THR A 343 8.49 -7.51 0.65
CA THR A 343 8.51 -6.45 1.66
C THR A 343 7.10 -5.96 1.98
N ALA A 344 6.84 -5.69 3.25
CA ALA A 344 5.63 -4.97 3.62
C ALA A 344 5.71 -3.49 3.19
N TYR A 345 4.57 -2.95 2.78
CA TYR A 345 4.41 -1.54 2.45
C TYR A 345 3.14 -1.00 3.09
N GLN A 346 3.27 0.05 3.89
CA GLN A 346 2.11 0.78 4.40
C GLN A 346 1.45 1.51 3.24
N GLY A 347 0.19 1.17 2.95
CA GLY A 347 -0.58 1.89 1.95
C GLY A 347 -0.67 3.38 2.30
N LYS A 348 -0.96 4.21 1.29
CA LYS A 348 -1.09 5.66 1.48
C LYS A 348 -2.24 6.24 0.68
N GLY A 349 -2.64 7.46 1.04
CA GLY A 349 -3.77 8.16 0.43
C GLY A 349 -5.14 7.65 0.88
N PHE A 350 -5.22 6.90 1.98
CA PHE A 350 -6.50 6.43 2.53
C PHE A 350 -7.40 7.60 2.95
N GLY A 351 -8.69 7.50 2.66
CA GLY A 351 -9.67 8.48 3.15
C GLY A 351 -9.71 8.57 4.68
N GLU A 352 -9.44 7.46 5.37
CA GLU A 352 -9.31 7.39 6.83
C GLU A 352 -8.29 8.40 7.39
N THR A 353 -7.11 8.51 6.76
CA THR A 353 -6.07 9.45 7.20
C THR A 353 -6.36 10.87 6.72
N LEU A 354 -6.85 11.02 5.48
CA LEU A 354 -7.16 12.32 4.89
C LEU A 354 -8.34 13.03 5.57
N ILE A 355 -9.33 12.30 6.11
CA ILE A 355 -10.42 12.89 6.90
C ILE A 355 -9.90 13.52 8.18
N ARG A 356 -8.92 12.92 8.86
CA ARG A 356 -8.34 13.51 10.07
C ARG A 356 -7.62 14.82 9.75
N GLU A 357 -6.93 14.88 8.62
CA GLU A 357 -6.35 16.13 8.10
C GLU A 357 -7.44 17.16 7.73
N LEU A 358 -8.54 16.72 7.13
CA LEU A 358 -9.67 17.59 6.78
C LEU A 358 -10.33 18.19 8.02
N ILE A 359 -10.52 17.38 9.06
CA ILE A 359 -11.05 17.82 10.36
C ILE A 359 -10.13 18.89 10.98
N LEU A 360 -8.81 18.68 10.93
CA LEU A 360 -7.86 19.68 11.40
C LEU A 360 -7.94 20.97 10.56
N SER A 361 -8.04 20.85 9.24
CA SER A 361 -8.21 22.00 8.31
C SER A 361 -9.51 22.78 8.58
N LYS A 362 -10.63 22.10 8.78
CA LYS A 362 -11.93 22.70 9.13
C LYS A 362 -11.90 23.35 10.51
N ARG A 363 -11.21 22.74 11.49
CA ARG A 363 -11.00 23.35 12.81
C ARG A 363 -10.27 24.69 12.73
N TYR A 364 -9.27 24.84 11.85
CA TYR A 364 -8.62 26.13 11.60
C TYR A 364 -9.56 27.15 10.94
N ALA A 365 -10.59 26.69 10.22
CA ALA A 365 -11.67 27.51 9.67
C ALA A 365 -12.81 27.77 10.67
N GLN A 366 -12.64 27.42 11.95
CA GLN A 366 -13.65 27.54 13.01
C GLN A 366 -14.88 26.63 12.82
N GLU A 367 -14.71 25.53 12.10
CA GLU A 367 -15.71 24.47 11.93
C GLU A 367 -15.25 23.21 12.70
N PRO A 368 -15.48 23.12 14.02
CA PRO A 368 -15.01 22.01 14.84
C PRO A 368 -15.83 20.75 14.60
N PHE A 369 -15.15 19.64 14.32
CA PHE A 369 -15.78 18.33 14.22
C PHE A 369 -16.45 17.91 15.54
N GLN A 370 -17.69 17.45 15.47
CA GLN A 370 -18.43 16.92 16.61
C GLN A 370 -18.40 15.40 16.62
N THR A 371 -18.08 14.81 17.77
CA THR A 371 -18.07 13.34 17.94
C THR A 371 -19.48 12.77 18.10
N ASP A 372 -20.41 13.54 18.66
CA ASP A 372 -21.81 13.14 18.77
C ASP A 372 -22.49 13.18 17.37
N PRO A 373 -22.98 12.04 16.85
CA PRO A 373 -23.65 11.98 15.55
C PRO A 373 -24.86 12.91 15.47
N ARG A 374 -25.61 13.12 16.55
CA ARG A 374 -26.78 14.01 16.56
C ARG A 374 -26.38 15.47 16.38
N MET A 375 -25.25 15.86 16.96
CA MET A 375 -24.73 17.23 16.79
C MET A 375 -24.20 17.45 15.38
N ARG A 376 -23.61 16.42 14.75
CA ARG A 376 -23.21 16.49 13.33
C ARG A 376 -24.40 16.72 12.41
N ASP A 377 -25.51 16.02 12.65
CA ASP A 377 -26.74 16.21 11.86
C ASP A 377 -27.30 17.64 12.01
N VAL A 378 -27.31 18.19 13.24
CA VAL A 378 -27.79 19.56 13.50
C VAL A 378 -26.89 20.62 12.85
N LEU A 379 -25.59 20.36 12.76
CA LEU A 379 -24.61 21.29 12.18
C LEU A 379 -24.38 21.07 10.68
N ASP A 380 -25.13 20.17 10.03
CA ASP A 380 -24.93 19.77 8.63
C ASP A 380 -23.45 19.43 8.34
N ASP A 381 -22.80 18.67 9.24
CA ASP A 381 -21.37 18.34 9.09
C ASP A 381 -21.17 17.34 7.94
N THR A 382 -20.67 17.84 6.81
CA THR A 382 -20.42 17.06 5.61
C THR A 382 -19.07 16.32 5.62
N THR A 383 -18.24 16.46 6.66
CA THR A 383 -16.84 16.00 6.62
C THR A 383 -16.67 14.50 6.29
N LEU A 384 -17.59 13.65 6.77
CA LEU A 384 -17.56 12.21 6.53
C LEU A 384 -18.23 11.78 5.21
N SER A 385 -18.82 12.72 4.46
CA SER A 385 -19.37 12.52 3.12
C SER A 385 -18.53 13.23 2.04
N ASP A 386 -17.85 14.33 2.37
CA ASP A 386 -16.90 15.06 1.51
C ASP A 386 -15.79 14.13 1.00
N LEU A 387 -15.25 13.33 1.93
CA LEU A 387 -14.31 12.24 1.69
C LEU A 387 -14.90 10.94 2.25
N THR A 388 -14.69 9.85 1.55
CA THR A 388 -15.09 8.52 1.99
C THR A 388 -13.89 7.78 2.57
N ARG A 389 -14.06 7.16 3.75
CA ARG A 389 -12.99 6.46 4.48
C ARG A 389 -12.48 5.21 3.77
N THR A 390 -13.33 4.55 2.99
CA THR A 390 -13.04 3.28 2.30
C THR A 390 -12.30 3.47 0.97
N THR A 391 -12.25 4.69 0.45
CA THR A 391 -11.58 4.99 -0.82
C THR A 391 -10.18 5.56 -0.58
N ARG A 392 -9.38 5.60 -1.65
CA ARG A 392 -8.06 6.25 -1.65
C ARG A 392 -8.06 7.41 -2.63
N TYR A 393 -7.26 8.42 -2.35
CA TYR A 393 -7.23 9.67 -3.10
C TYR A 393 -5.80 10.07 -3.47
N PHE A 394 -5.71 10.81 -4.57
CA PHE A 394 -4.51 11.55 -4.94
C PHE A 394 -4.48 12.87 -4.18
N ALA A 395 -3.29 13.38 -3.88
CA ALA A 395 -3.13 14.69 -3.25
C ALA A 395 -2.11 15.54 -4.02
N TYR A 396 -2.57 16.63 -4.64
CA TYR A 396 -1.69 17.66 -5.17
C TYR A 396 -1.21 18.56 -4.03
N HIS A 397 0.06 18.93 -4.07
CA HIS A 397 0.71 19.79 -3.10
C HIS A 397 1.36 20.95 -3.84
N ILE A 398 0.97 22.17 -3.48
CA ILE A 398 1.55 23.41 -4.00
C ILE A 398 2.15 24.16 -2.82
N LEU A 399 3.47 24.17 -2.74
CA LEU A 399 4.20 24.94 -1.75
C LEU A 399 4.56 26.29 -2.37
N HIS A 400 4.11 27.38 -1.76
CA HIS A 400 4.43 28.72 -2.22
C HIS A 400 4.69 29.66 -1.04
N SER A 401 5.50 30.68 -1.28
CA SER A 401 5.83 31.70 -0.29
C SER A 401 5.18 33.03 -0.65
N ILE A 402 4.80 33.81 0.37
CA ILE A 402 4.35 35.18 0.19
C ILE A 402 5.40 36.10 0.81
N PRO A 403 6.13 36.89 0.00
CA PRO A 403 7.12 37.80 0.53
C PRO A 403 6.45 38.92 1.33
N ARG A 404 6.88 39.14 2.58
CA ARG A 404 6.55 40.38 3.32
C ARG A 404 7.70 41.36 3.21
N SER A 405 7.38 42.62 2.93
CA SER A 405 8.36 43.70 2.78
C SER A 405 8.80 44.30 4.12
N GLY A 406 8.99 43.46 5.15
CA GLY A 406 9.55 43.86 6.46
C GLY A 406 8.69 43.43 7.66
N ASN A 407 9.39 43.02 8.73
CA ASN A 407 8.85 42.93 10.09
C ASN A 407 9.44 44.08 10.95
N PRO A 408 8.96 44.33 12.17
CA PRO A 408 9.50 45.39 13.05
C PRO A 408 11.00 45.26 13.38
N SER A 409 11.62 44.10 13.12
CA SER A 409 13.06 43.86 13.30
C SER A 409 13.91 44.09 12.05
N GLY A 410 13.30 44.48 10.91
CA GLY A 410 14.01 44.76 9.67
C GLY A 410 14.56 43.52 8.95
N MET A 411 14.20 42.31 9.39
CA MET A 411 14.50 41.07 8.66
C MET A 411 13.36 40.71 7.71
N MET A 412 13.74 40.16 6.54
CA MET A 412 12.80 39.62 5.55
C MET A 412 12.30 38.26 6.04
N ASP A 413 11.04 38.19 6.47
CA ASP A 413 10.32 36.93 6.70
C ASP A 413 9.37 36.65 5.53
N ALA A 414 9.37 35.42 5.03
CA ALA A 414 8.40 34.95 4.05
C ALA A 414 7.47 33.92 4.69
N ASP A 415 6.16 34.19 4.68
CA ASP A 415 5.16 33.23 5.13
C ASP A 415 5.06 32.11 4.08
N GLN A 416 5.21 30.86 4.48
CA GLN A 416 5.07 29.71 3.58
C GLN A 416 3.68 29.10 3.70
N TYR A 417 3.11 28.69 2.58
CA TYR A 417 1.79 28.08 2.49
C TYR A 417 1.87 26.80 1.68
N LEU A 418 1.27 25.73 2.22
CA LEU A 418 1.08 24.47 1.53
C LEU A 418 -0.40 24.32 1.18
N VAL A 419 -0.74 24.39 -0.10
CA VAL A 419 -2.09 24.06 -0.57
C VAL A 419 -2.12 22.58 -0.95
N LYS A 420 -2.89 21.79 -0.20
CA LYS A 420 -3.12 20.36 -0.45
C LYS A 420 -4.49 20.18 -1.08
N VAL A 421 -4.56 19.65 -2.30
CA VAL A 421 -5.81 19.39 -3.02
C VAL A 421 -6.00 17.88 -3.15
N VAL A 422 -6.98 17.34 -2.44
CA VAL A 422 -7.31 15.91 -2.48
C VAL A 422 -8.32 15.64 -3.58
N VAL A 423 -8.03 14.70 -4.48
CA VAL A 423 -8.86 14.40 -5.65
C VAL A 423 -9.02 12.90 -5.87
N SER A 424 -10.13 12.50 -6.47
CA SER A 424 -10.44 11.09 -6.78
C SER A 424 -9.60 10.54 -7.95
N ALA A 425 -9.15 11.43 -8.85
CA ALA A 425 -8.33 11.09 -10.02
C ALA A 425 -7.43 12.27 -10.40
N ARG A 426 -6.31 11.98 -11.06
CA ARG A 426 -5.41 13.01 -11.60
C ARG A 426 -6.08 13.81 -12.71
N SER A 427 -5.69 15.08 -12.84
CA SER A 427 -6.18 16.01 -13.85
C SER A 427 -5.05 16.48 -14.75
N THR A 428 -4.85 15.80 -15.89
CA THR A 428 -3.87 16.20 -16.91
C THR A 428 -4.07 17.65 -17.40
N PRO A 429 -5.31 18.17 -17.58
CA PRO A 429 -5.51 19.58 -17.94
C PRO A 429 -4.96 20.53 -16.88
N PHE A 430 -5.23 20.29 -15.60
CA PHE A 430 -4.72 21.12 -14.50
C PHE A 430 -3.18 21.08 -14.43
N GLU A 431 -2.59 19.89 -14.54
CA GLU A 431 -1.14 19.70 -14.50
C GLU A 431 -0.45 20.46 -15.64
N THR A 432 -0.98 20.36 -16.85
CA THR A 432 -0.46 21.06 -18.04
C THR A 432 -0.59 22.57 -17.89
N TRP A 433 -1.76 23.03 -17.43
CA TRP A 433 -2.04 24.45 -17.22
C TRP A 433 -1.10 25.06 -16.17
N MET A 434 -0.90 24.40 -15.02
CA MET A 434 -0.04 24.91 -13.96
C MET A 434 1.43 24.94 -14.39
N ASN A 435 1.92 23.89 -15.06
CA ASN A 435 3.28 23.87 -15.61
C ASN A 435 3.51 25.01 -16.62
N THR A 436 2.51 25.28 -17.46
CA THR A 436 2.56 26.40 -18.44
C THR A 436 2.64 27.74 -17.73
N LEU A 437 1.79 27.97 -16.72
CA LEU A 437 1.80 29.21 -15.94
C LEU A 437 3.15 29.42 -15.25
N LEU A 438 3.67 28.40 -14.55
CA LEU A 438 4.97 28.47 -13.88
C LEU A 438 6.09 28.83 -14.87
N THR A 439 6.13 28.16 -16.03
CA THR A 439 7.10 28.44 -17.08
C THR A 439 7.02 29.89 -17.57
N SER A 440 5.81 30.38 -17.83
CA SER A 440 5.59 31.75 -18.31
C SER A 440 6.03 32.81 -17.29
N ALA A 441 6.06 32.47 -15.99
CA ALA A 441 6.54 33.32 -14.92
C ALA A 441 8.07 33.30 -14.76
N GLY A 442 8.78 32.49 -15.55
CA GLY A 442 10.21 32.20 -15.38
C GLY A 442 10.50 31.20 -14.25
N ASN A 443 9.50 30.47 -13.77
CA ASN A 443 9.66 29.43 -12.76
C ASN A 443 9.76 28.04 -13.42
N HIS A 444 10.85 27.34 -13.12
CA HIS A 444 11.15 26.02 -13.68
C HIS A 444 10.66 24.86 -12.81
N VAL A 445 9.96 25.13 -11.72
CA VAL A 445 9.22 24.08 -10.99
C VAL A 445 8.24 23.39 -11.94
N ARG A 446 8.21 22.06 -11.87
CA ARG A 446 7.33 21.19 -12.65
C ARG A 446 6.66 20.20 -11.70
N LEU A 447 5.51 19.68 -12.14
CA LEU A 447 4.87 18.57 -11.44
C LEU A 447 5.85 17.41 -11.25
N ALA A 448 6.11 17.05 -10.01
CA ALA A 448 6.75 15.80 -9.64
C ALA A 448 5.71 14.79 -9.14
N VAL A 449 5.97 13.49 -9.35
CA VAL A 449 5.18 12.40 -8.76
C VAL A 449 5.96 11.84 -7.58
N GLN A 450 5.35 11.88 -6.39
CA GLN A 450 5.94 11.31 -5.19
C GLN A 450 5.33 9.93 -4.92
N LEU A 451 6.13 8.90 -5.18
CA LEU A 451 5.80 7.49 -4.97
C LEU A 451 5.78 7.07 -3.50
#